data_AF-A0A381NJG4-F1
#
_entry.id   AF-A0A381NJG4-F1
#
_cell.length_a   1.000
_cell.length_b   1.000
_cell.length_c   1.000
_cell.angle_alpha   90.00
_cell.angle_beta   90.00
_cell.angle_gamma   90.00
#
_symmetry.space_group_name_H-M   'P 1'
#
loop_
_entity.id
_entity.type
_entity.pdbx_description
1 polymer ?
#
loop_
_entity_poly.entity_id
_entity_poly.type
_entity_poly.pdbx_seq_one_letter_code
_entity_poly.pdbx_strand_id
1 'polypeptide(L)'
;MAPFDGKLTTKISPLIEGQVPDFVQADHPKFVQFVKDFYQFLESAELIVDVTIDSLRLETVSRSFILTEGDDSVKVNTETGTGTTGKFVPNETITGEISKATAKVLVDDLGNSRLFISSQQKFEIGEIVTGSVSEATASIISYRANPVQNTQQLFDYVDPDNTTTVFLDEMFNMFLEAIPKTLASGVSKRDLIKNIRDLYAAKGTSEGHKFFLRLLFDEEAEIIYPNKFMLRSSKGNWNQPTIMRVS
;
A
#
# COMPACT_ATOMS: atom_id res chain seq x y z
N MET A 1 1.48 10.12 -18.67
CA MET A 1 1.72 8.78 -18.08
C MET A 1 0.37 8.14 -17.85
N ALA A 2 0.17 6.86 -18.20
CA ALA A 2 -1.04 6.15 -17.78
C ALA A 2 -1.05 6.04 -16.23
N PRO A 3 -2.20 6.11 -15.56
CA PRO A 3 -2.26 5.90 -14.12
C PRO A 3 -1.71 4.50 -13.79
N PHE A 4 -0.85 4.41 -12.78
CA PHE A 4 -0.28 3.13 -12.34
C PHE A 4 -1.39 2.11 -12.06
N ASP A 5 -1.41 1.05 -12.84
CA ASP A 5 -2.25 -0.12 -12.58
C ASP A 5 -1.38 -1.13 -11.84
N GLY A 6 -1.50 -1.17 -10.51
CA GLY A 6 -0.74 -2.06 -9.63
C GLY A 6 -1.10 -3.53 -9.78
N LYS A 7 -1.58 -3.94 -10.96
CA LYS A 7 -1.95 -5.28 -11.37
C LYS A 7 -0.89 -5.85 -12.30
N LEU A 8 -0.69 -7.16 -12.23
CA LEU A 8 0.14 -7.88 -13.18
C LEU A 8 -0.52 -7.86 -14.58
N THR A 9 0.13 -7.23 -15.55
CA THR A 9 -0.38 -7.04 -16.92
C THR A 9 -0.18 -8.28 -17.79
N THR A 10 0.91 -9.01 -17.60
CA THR A 10 1.26 -10.21 -18.37
C THR A 10 1.09 -11.46 -17.52
N LYS A 11 -0.01 -12.19 -17.74
CA LYS A 11 -0.29 -13.46 -17.07
C LYS A 11 0.08 -14.63 -17.98
N ILE A 12 0.79 -15.59 -17.42
CA ILE A 12 1.20 -16.85 -18.05
C ILE A 12 0.12 -17.91 -17.83
N SER A 13 -0.60 -17.86 -16.70
CA SER A 13 -1.68 -18.80 -16.36
C SER A 13 -2.71 -19.08 -17.47
N PRO A 14 -3.16 -18.11 -18.29
CA PRO A 14 -4.12 -18.36 -19.37
C PRO A 14 -3.48 -18.95 -20.63
N LEU A 15 -2.16 -18.89 -20.77
CA LEU A 15 -1.42 -19.32 -21.97
C LEU A 15 -1.03 -20.80 -21.94
N ILE A 16 -1.11 -21.44 -20.76
CA ILE A 16 -0.70 -22.84 -20.57
C ILE A 16 -1.48 -23.80 -21.45
N GLU A 17 -2.79 -23.58 -21.63
CA GLU A 17 -3.64 -24.43 -22.47
C GLU A 17 -3.21 -24.44 -23.96
N GLY A 18 -2.53 -23.39 -24.44
CA GLY A 18 -2.00 -23.33 -25.80
C GLY A 18 -0.55 -23.83 -25.96
N GLN A 19 0.15 -24.06 -24.85
CA GLN A 19 1.56 -24.49 -24.85
C GLN A 19 1.73 -26.00 -24.64
N VAL A 20 0.68 -26.67 -24.14
CA VAL A 20 0.71 -28.09 -23.84
C VAL A 20 0.27 -28.89 -25.06
N PRO A 21 1.02 -29.91 -25.52
CA PRO A 21 0.62 -30.76 -26.64
C PRO A 21 -0.71 -31.47 -26.43
N ASP A 22 -1.48 -31.66 -27.51
CA ASP A 22 -2.83 -32.25 -27.49
C ASP A 22 -2.91 -33.60 -26.76
N PHE A 23 -1.86 -34.43 -26.83
CA PHE A 23 -1.83 -35.73 -26.15
C PHE A 23 -1.86 -35.60 -24.62
N VAL A 24 -1.21 -34.58 -24.05
CA VAL A 24 -1.23 -34.34 -22.59
C VAL A 24 -2.58 -33.78 -22.16
N GLN A 25 -3.23 -33.00 -23.03
CA GLN A 25 -4.57 -32.48 -22.77
C GLN A 25 -5.62 -33.59 -22.73
N ALA A 26 -5.51 -34.57 -23.63
CA ALA A 26 -6.43 -35.70 -23.73
C ALA A 26 -6.19 -36.74 -22.61
N ASP A 27 -4.93 -37.12 -22.36
CA ASP A 27 -4.61 -38.24 -21.47
C ASP A 27 -4.46 -37.81 -20.00
N HIS A 28 -4.13 -36.55 -19.73
CA HIS A 28 -3.81 -36.06 -18.38
C HIS A 28 -4.49 -34.73 -18.03
N PRO A 29 -5.84 -34.67 -18.00
CA PRO A 29 -6.58 -33.43 -17.73
C PRO A 29 -6.27 -32.84 -16.34
N LYS A 30 -6.04 -33.69 -15.32
CA LYS A 30 -5.66 -33.25 -13.97
C LYS A 30 -4.28 -32.58 -13.92
N PHE A 31 -3.35 -33.01 -14.78
CA PHE A 31 -2.02 -32.42 -14.84
C PHE A 31 -2.07 -31.00 -15.43
N VAL A 32 -2.85 -30.80 -16.48
CA VAL A 32 -3.04 -29.47 -17.08
C VAL A 32 -3.65 -28.49 -16.07
N GLN A 33 -4.66 -28.93 -15.31
CA GLN A 33 -5.25 -28.15 -14.22
C GLN A 33 -4.20 -27.80 -13.14
N PHE A 34 -3.43 -28.78 -12.69
CA PHE A 34 -2.36 -28.54 -11.70
C PHE A 34 -1.34 -27.51 -12.19
N VAL A 35 -0.87 -27.61 -13.43
CA VAL A 35 0.11 -26.65 -13.98
C VAL A 35 -0.50 -25.24 -14.06
N LYS A 36 -1.77 -25.13 -14.46
CA LYS A 36 -2.50 -23.85 -14.48
C LYS A 36 -2.60 -23.24 -13.08
N ASP A 37 -3.01 -24.02 -12.09
CA ASP A 37 -3.14 -23.58 -10.69
C ASP A 37 -1.77 -23.20 -10.09
N PHE A 38 -0.71 -23.94 -10.45
CA PHE A 38 0.66 -23.64 -10.03
C PHE A 38 1.13 -22.28 -10.54
N TYR A 39 0.94 -21.97 -11.82
CA TYR A 39 1.27 -20.64 -12.35
C TYR A 39 0.37 -19.55 -11.78
N GLN A 40 -0.92 -19.83 -11.56
CA GLN A 40 -1.83 -18.90 -10.90
C GLN A 40 -1.40 -18.59 -9.46
N PHE A 41 -0.86 -19.58 -8.73
CA PHE A 41 -0.26 -19.38 -7.43
C PHE A 41 1.03 -18.56 -7.50
N LEU A 42 1.92 -18.83 -8.47
CA LEU A 42 3.12 -18.01 -8.69
C LEU A 42 2.80 -16.57 -9.11
N GLU A 43 1.62 -16.32 -9.69
CA GLU A 43 1.09 -15.00 -10.03
C GLU A 43 0.34 -14.31 -8.87
N SER A 44 0.12 -15.02 -7.76
CA SER A 44 -0.59 -14.49 -6.59
C SER A 44 0.30 -13.58 -5.73
N ALA A 45 -0.36 -12.78 -4.90
CA ALA A 45 0.28 -12.07 -3.79
C ALA A 45 -0.22 -12.62 -2.46
N GLU A 46 0.63 -12.58 -1.43
CA GLU A 46 0.33 -13.09 -0.09
C GLU A 46 0.00 -11.90 0.83
N LEU A 47 -1.19 -11.92 1.42
CA LEU A 47 -1.62 -11.03 2.49
C LEU A 47 -1.57 -11.79 3.80
N ILE A 48 -0.92 -11.20 4.81
CA ILE A 48 -1.03 -11.67 6.20
C ILE A 48 -2.08 -10.80 6.87
N VAL A 49 -3.15 -11.43 7.33
CA VAL A 49 -4.35 -10.74 7.81
C VAL A 49 -4.69 -11.15 9.24
N ASP A 50 -5.16 -10.18 10.03
CA ASP A 50 -5.80 -10.43 11.31
C ASP A 50 -7.30 -10.61 11.08
N VAL A 51 -7.81 -11.79 11.44
CA VAL A 51 -9.21 -12.17 11.28
C VAL A 51 -9.62 -12.96 12.51
N THR A 52 -10.75 -12.59 13.08
CA THR A 52 -11.38 -13.32 14.17
C THR A 52 -12.42 -14.27 13.57
N ILE A 53 -12.12 -15.57 13.61
CA ILE A 53 -13.05 -16.63 13.20
C ILE A 53 -13.42 -17.46 14.42
N ASP A 54 -14.68 -17.32 14.86
CA ASP A 54 -15.26 -18.12 15.91
C ASP A 54 -15.89 -19.38 15.31
N SER A 55 -15.36 -20.54 15.71
CA SER A 55 -15.90 -21.84 15.35
C SER A 55 -16.70 -22.43 16.52
N LEU A 56 -17.77 -23.17 16.21
CA LEU A 56 -18.59 -23.84 17.22
C LEU A 56 -17.80 -24.95 17.94
N ARG A 57 -17.63 -24.77 19.26
CA ARG A 57 -16.91 -25.70 20.13
C ARG A 57 -17.91 -26.65 20.83
N LEU A 58 -17.57 -27.94 20.87
CA LEU A 58 -18.30 -28.92 21.66
C LEU A 58 -17.84 -28.90 23.12
N GLU A 59 -18.78 -29.07 24.05
CA GLU A 59 -18.51 -29.18 25.48
C GLU A 59 -17.98 -30.58 25.85
N THR A 60 -16.77 -30.90 25.40
CA THR A 60 -16.07 -32.15 25.73
C THR A 60 -14.84 -31.89 26.61
N VAL A 61 -14.32 -32.93 27.27
CA VAL A 61 -13.10 -32.84 28.09
C VAL A 61 -11.87 -32.43 27.25
N SER A 62 -11.82 -32.86 25.99
CA SER A 62 -10.84 -32.41 24.99
C SER A 62 -11.39 -31.24 24.16
N ARG A 63 -10.50 -30.44 23.55
CA ARG A 63 -10.90 -29.38 22.61
C ARG A 63 -11.42 -30.00 21.31
N SER A 64 -12.73 -30.00 21.11
CA SER A 64 -13.40 -30.56 19.93
C SER A 64 -14.30 -29.51 19.27
N PHE A 65 -14.39 -29.50 17.94
CA PHE A 65 -15.18 -28.55 17.16
C PHE A 65 -16.21 -29.28 16.30
N ILE A 66 -17.31 -28.60 15.96
CA ILE A 66 -18.27 -29.10 14.98
C ILE A 66 -17.67 -28.95 13.58
N LEU A 67 -17.71 -30.02 12.80
CA LEU A 67 -17.26 -30.05 11.41
C LEU A 67 -18.46 -30.21 10.48
N THR A 68 -18.39 -29.59 9.31
CA THR A 68 -19.37 -29.78 8.23
C THR A 68 -19.23 -31.18 7.63
N GLU A 69 -20.35 -31.75 7.21
CA GLU A 69 -20.39 -33.03 6.50
C GLU A 69 -20.00 -32.81 5.02
N GLY A 70 -18.83 -33.32 4.61
CA GLY A 70 -18.28 -33.20 3.25
C GLY A 70 -16.91 -33.88 3.11
N ASP A 71 -16.41 -34.01 1.87
CA ASP A 71 -15.10 -34.62 1.55
C ASP A 71 -13.92 -33.89 2.24
N ASP A 72 -14.03 -32.57 2.41
CA ASP A 72 -13.12 -31.76 3.23
C ASP A 72 -13.86 -31.24 4.47
N SER A 73 -13.53 -31.80 5.64
CA SER A 73 -14.17 -31.45 6.91
C SER A 73 -13.73 -30.05 7.38
N VAL A 74 -14.51 -29.02 7.06
CA VAL A 74 -14.26 -27.64 7.50
C VAL A 74 -14.97 -27.38 8.84
N LYS A 75 -14.34 -26.62 9.75
CA LYS A 75 -14.98 -26.17 10.98
C LYS A 75 -16.22 -25.33 10.67
N VAL A 76 -17.33 -25.60 11.35
CA VAL A 76 -18.51 -24.75 11.27
C VAL A 76 -18.19 -23.44 11.98
N ASN A 77 -18.14 -22.37 11.20
CA ASN A 77 -17.95 -21.01 11.69
C ASN A 77 -19.31 -20.37 11.93
N THR A 78 -19.41 -19.52 12.94
CA THR A 78 -20.65 -18.77 13.19
C THR A 78 -20.64 -17.53 12.31
N GLU A 79 -21.63 -17.40 11.42
CA GLU A 79 -21.77 -16.21 10.56
C GLU A 79 -22.27 -15.03 11.41
N THR A 80 -21.51 -13.94 11.38
CA THR A 80 -21.87 -12.57 11.79
C THR A 80 -22.63 -12.40 13.12
N GLY A 81 -21.88 -12.32 14.20
CA GLY A 81 -22.37 -11.89 15.52
C GLY A 81 -21.45 -12.39 16.62
N THR A 82 -20.99 -11.47 17.49
CA THR A 82 -19.89 -11.56 18.50
C THR A 82 -18.50 -11.05 18.09
N GLY A 83 -18.39 -10.29 17.00
CA GLY A 83 -17.10 -9.71 16.56
C GLY A 83 -16.31 -10.59 15.61
N THR A 84 -16.92 -11.68 15.14
CA THR A 84 -16.40 -12.54 14.07
C THR A 84 -16.42 -11.80 12.75
N THR A 85 -15.29 -11.75 12.07
CA THR A 85 -15.16 -11.01 10.81
C THR A 85 -15.39 -11.88 9.57
N GLY A 86 -15.92 -13.10 9.72
CA GLY A 86 -16.34 -13.97 8.62
C GLY A 86 -15.18 -14.67 7.89
N LYS A 87 -15.50 -15.64 7.02
CA LYS A 87 -14.54 -16.38 6.18
C LYS A 87 -14.67 -15.91 4.72
N PHE A 88 -13.56 -15.78 4.01
CA PHE A 88 -13.60 -15.41 2.60
C PHE A 88 -13.99 -16.61 1.71
N VAL A 89 -14.75 -16.34 0.66
CA VAL A 89 -15.12 -17.32 -0.36
C VAL A 89 -14.07 -17.31 -1.47
N PRO A 90 -13.57 -18.47 -1.93
CA PRO A 90 -12.66 -18.52 -3.08
C PRO A 90 -13.25 -17.83 -4.31
N ASN A 91 -12.41 -17.10 -5.05
CA ASN A 91 -12.75 -16.26 -6.20
C ASN A 91 -13.61 -15.02 -5.96
N GLU A 92 -13.88 -14.64 -4.71
CA GLU A 92 -14.58 -13.39 -4.41
C GLU A 92 -13.66 -12.15 -4.55
N THR A 93 -14.24 -10.96 -4.71
CA THR A 93 -13.48 -9.70 -4.78
C THR A 93 -13.43 -9.04 -3.40
N ILE A 94 -12.22 -8.76 -2.93
CA ILE A 94 -11.96 -7.95 -1.74
C ILE A 94 -11.69 -6.49 -2.12
N THR A 95 -12.13 -5.56 -1.27
CA THR A 95 -11.93 -4.12 -1.43
C THR A 95 -11.34 -3.52 -0.15
N GLY A 96 -10.23 -2.78 -0.27
CA GLY A 96 -9.64 -2.03 0.85
C GLY A 96 -10.42 -0.74 1.14
N GLU A 97 -10.63 -0.39 2.41
CA GLU A 97 -11.37 0.83 2.78
C GLU A 97 -10.60 2.13 2.48
N ILE A 98 -9.29 2.14 2.71
CA ILE A 98 -8.45 3.34 2.56
C ILE A 98 -7.97 3.44 1.11
N SER A 99 -7.35 2.37 0.61
CA SER A 99 -6.75 2.32 -0.72
C SER A 99 -7.78 2.21 -1.84
N LYS A 100 -9.00 1.72 -1.53
CA LYS A 100 -10.02 1.31 -2.53
C LYS A 100 -9.48 0.31 -3.56
N ALA A 101 -8.39 -0.37 -3.22
CA ALA A 101 -7.78 -1.37 -4.07
C ALA A 101 -8.65 -2.61 -4.10
N THR A 102 -8.78 -3.23 -5.28
CA THR A 102 -9.57 -4.44 -5.47
C THR A 102 -8.68 -5.60 -5.91
N ALA A 103 -8.92 -6.76 -5.32
CA ALA A 103 -8.26 -8.02 -5.68
C ALA A 103 -9.21 -9.20 -5.52
N LYS A 104 -8.98 -10.28 -6.26
CA LYS A 104 -9.72 -11.53 -6.11
C LYS A 104 -9.04 -12.45 -5.11
N VAL A 105 -9.78 -13.08 -4.21
CA VAL A 105 -9.27 -14.13 -3.33
C VAL A 105 -9.07 -15.40 -4.15
N LEU A 106 -7.87 -15.96 -4.12
CA LEU A 106 -7.55 -17.22 -4.79
C LEU A 106 -7.67 -18.39 -3.81
N VAL A 107 -6.98 -18.26 -2.67
CA VAL A 107 -6.97 -19.25 -1.60
C VAL A 107 -7.07 -18.53 -0.27
N ASP A 108 -7.95 -19.05 0.57
CA ASP A 108 -8.12 -18.65 1.96
C ASP A 108 -7.39 -19.68 2.84
N ASP A 109 -6.38 -19.23 3.60
CA ASP A 109 -5.76 -19.95 4.70
C ASP A 109 -5.79 -19.08 5.98
N LEU A 110 -6.99 -18.65 6.37
CA LEU A 110 -7.19 -17.84 7.56
C LEU A 110 -6.83 -18.59 8.85
N GLY A 111 -6.72 -19.92 8.83
CA GLY A 111 -6.22 -20.72 9.96
C GLY A 111 -4.76 -20.40 10.33
N ASN A 112 -3.96 -19.95 9.36
CA ASN A 112 -2.59 -19.47 9.55
C ASN A 112 -2.46 -17.96 9.33
N SER A 113 -3.59 -17.21 9.34
CA SER A 113 -3.61 -15.76 9.08
C SER A 113 -3.09 -15.37 7.69
N ARG A 114 -3.24 -16.23 6.68
CA ARG A 114 -2.76 -16.00 5.31
C ARG A 114 -3.92 -15.97 4.32
N LEU A 115 -3.87 -15.01 3.40
CA LEU A 115 -4.82 -14.85 2.33
C LEU A 115 -4.06 -14.67 1.02
N PHE A 116 -4.27 -15.56 0.05
CA PHE A 116 -3.69 -15.43 -1.28
C PHE A 116 -4.65 -14.71 -2.19
N ILE A 117 -4.19 -13.61 -2.77
CA ILE A 117 -5.01 -12.75 -3.63
C ILE A 117 -4.41 -12.63 -5.03
N SER A 118 -5.23 -12.23 -5.99
CA SER A 118 -4.76 -11.76 -7.28
C SER A 118 -3.85 -10.55 -7.05
N SER A 119 -2.71 -10.51 -7.73
CA SER A 119 -1.70 -9.49 -7.46
C SER A 119 -2.24 -8.05 -7.61
N GLN A 120 -2.17 -7.31 -6.50
CA GLN A 120 -2.53 -5.89 -6.37
C GLN A 120 -1.67 -5.26 -5.28
N GLN A 121 -0.88 -4.25 -5.63
CA GLN A 121 0.10 -3.64 -4.72
C GLN A 121 -0.35 -2.33 -4.07
N LYS A 122 -1.55 -1.86 -4.40
CA LYS A 122 -2.11 -0.62 -3.85
C LYS A 122 -2.63 -0.74 -2.42
N PHE A 123 -2.70 -1.95 -1.87
CA PHE A 123 -3.17 -2.13 -0.50
C PHE A 123 -2.23 -1.44 0.51
N GLU A 124 -2.80 -0.77 1.49
CA GLU A 124 -2.07 -0.13 2.58
C GLU A 124 -2.00 -1.05 3.80
N ILE A 125 -0.88 -1.03 4.52
CA ILE A 125 -0.73 -1.83 5.74
C ILE A 125 -1.61 -1.23 6.83
N GLY A 126 -2.37 -2.07 7.54
CA GLY A 126 -3.30 -1.69 8.59
C GLY A 126 -4.69 -1.31 8.12
N GLU A 127 -4.98 -1.38 6.82
CA GLU A 127 -6.34 -1.16 6.32
C GLU A 127 -7.23 -2.40 6.47
N ILE A 128 -8.54 -2.18 6.56
CA ILE A 128 -9.54 -3.24 6.57
C ILE A 128 -9.91 -3.57 5.12
N VAL A 129 -9.89 -4.84 4.76
CA VAL A 129 -10.42 -5.37 3.51
C VAL A 129 -11.78 -6.01 3.73
N THR A 130 -12.72 -5.73 2.83
CA THR A 130 -14.09 -6.25 2.87
C THR A 130 -14.37 -7.13 1.66
N GLY A 131 -14.93 -8.32 1.89
CA GLY A 131 -15.36 -9.26 0.85
C GLY A 131 -16.70 -8.84 0.24
N SER A 132 -16.83 -8.88 -1.08
CA SER A 132 -18.07 -8.46 -1.77
C SER A 132 -19.22 -9.46 -1.62
N VAL A 133 -18.93 -10.74 -1.38
CA VAL A 133 -19.95 -11.80 -1.29
C VAL A 133 -20.12 -12.27 0.14
N SER A 134 -19.01 -12.49 0.85
CA SER A 134 -19.00 -12.94 2.24
C SER A 134 -19.30 -11.84 3.25
N GLU A 135 -19.20 -10.56 2.86
CA GLU A 135 -19.14 -9.40 3.78
C GLU A 135 -18.07 -9.56 4.87
N ALA A 136 -17.12 -10.49 4.68
CA ALA A 136 -16.06 -10.75 5.63
C ALA A 136 -15.09 -9.57 5.67
N THR A 137 -14.60 -9.25 6.87
CA THR A 137 -13.64 -8.18 7.10
C THR A 137 -12.31 -8.76 7.60
N ALA A 138 -11.21 -8.15 7.19
CA ALA A 138 -9.89 -8.56 7.65
C ALA A 138 -8.97 -7.35 7.72
N SER A 139 -8.17 -7.26 8.78
CA SER A 139 -7.16 -6.20 8.90
C SER A 139 -5.84 -6.67 8.29
N ILE A 140 -5.23 -5.87 7.42
CA ILE A 140 -3.95 -6.23 6.79
C ILE A 140 -2.79 -5.96 7.75
N ILE A 141 -2.09 -7.02 8.19
CA ILE A 141 -0.87 -6.89 9.01
C ILE A 141 0.35 -6.67 8.12
N SER A 142 0.46 -7.44 7.04
CA SER A 142 1.58 -7.29 6.09
C SER A 142 1.20 -7.77 4.71
N TYR A 143 1.86 -7.21 3.71
CA TYR A 143 1.66 -7.53 2.30
C TYR A 143 2.97 -7.99 1.68
N ARG A 144 2.94 -9.17 1.05
CA ARG A 144 4.03 -9.71 0.25
C ARG A 144 3.62 -9.69 -1.20
N ALA A 145 4.15 -8.69 -1.90
CA ALA A 145 3.96 -8.54 -3.33
C ALA A 145 4.54 -9.74 -4.09
N ASN A 146 3.94 -10.01 -5.25
CA ASN A 146 4.51 -10.95 -6.19
C ASN A 146 5.91 -10.47 -6.65
N PRO A 147 6.97 -11.28 -6.52
CA PRO A 147 8.32 -10.89 -6.93
C PRO A 147 8.43 -10.62 -8.45
N VAL A 148 7.68 -11.34 -9.29
CA VAL A 148 7.66 -11.15 -10.74
C VAL A 148 7.08 -9.78 -11.07
N GLN A 149 5.94 -9.43 -10.47
CA GLN A 149 5.34 -8.10 -10.66
C GLN A 149 6.27 -7.00 -10.16
N ASN A 150 6.83 -7.17 -8.96
CA ASN A 150 7.68 -6.17 -8.33
C ASN A 150 8.94 -5.89 -9.15
N THR A 151 9.48 -6.91 -9.83
CA THR A 151 10.64 -6.76 -10.72
C THR A 151 10.29 -5.99 -11.99
N GLN A 152 9.12 -6.25 -12.58
CA GLN A 152 8.67 -5.53 -13.79
C GLN A 152 8.36 -4.06 -13.51
N GLN A 153 7.75 -3.76 -12.36
CA GLN A 153 7.29 -2.42 -11.98
C GLN A 153 8.33 -1.61 -11.19
N LEU A 154 9.53 -2.16 -10.99
CA LEU A 154 10.57 -1.51 -10.19
C LEU A 154 10.93 -0.10 -10.70
N PHE A 155 10.94 0.08 -12.03
CA PHE A 155 11.22 1.38 -12.64
C PHE A 155 10.07 2.38 -12.46
N ASP A 156 8.83 1.90 -12.37
CA ASP A 156 7.66 2.76 -12.20
C ASP A 156 7.58 3.32 -10.77
N TYR A 157 8.13 2.62 -9.77
CA TYR A 157 8.17 3.07 -8.38
C TYR A 157 9.10 4.24 -8.11
N VAL A 158 9.94 4.63 -9.06
CA VAL A 158 10.78 5.82 -8.95
C VAL A 158 9.91 7.08 -8.87
N ASP A 159 8.73 7.06 -9.49
CA ASP A 159 7.76 8.15 -9.41
C ASP A 159 7.01 8.10 -8.07
N PRO A 160 7.05 9.18 -7.26
CA PRO A 160 6.30 9.28 -6.02
C PRO A 160 4.78 9.10 -6.18
N ASP A 161 4.21 9.24 -7.39
CA ASP A 161 2.79 8.97 -7.63
C ASP A 161 2.46 7.50 -7.82
N ASN A 162 3.42 6.71 -8.32
CA ASN A 162 3.21 5.33 -8.75
C ASN A 162 3.87 4.31 -7.80
N THR A 163 4.38 4.78 -6.66
CA THR A 163 5.06 3.93 -5.66
C THR A 163 4.10 3.40 -4.59
N THR A 164 4.46 2.26 -4.00
CA THR A 164 3.79 1.68 -2.83
C THR A 164 3.98 2.56 -1.60
N THR A 165 3.07 2.48 -0.62
CA THR A 165 3.15 3.28 0.60
C THR A 165 4.42 3.02 1.41
N VAL A 166 4.88 1.78 1.47
CA VAL A 166 6.14 1.41 2.15
C VAL A 166 7.33 2.09 1.50
N PHE A 167 7.45 2.00 0.16
CA PHE A 167 8.52 2.69 -0.55
C PHE A 167 8.44 4.21 -0.42
N LEU A 168 7.22 4.78 -0.41
CA LEU A 168 7.01 6.20 -0.18
C LEU A 168 7.54 6.63 1.19
N ASP A 169 7.24 5.87 2.24
CA ASP A 169 7.73 6.16 3.59
C ASP A 169 9.26 6.03 3.67
N GLU A 170 9.88 5.10 2.96
CA GLU A 170 11.34 5.02 2.87
C GLU A 170 11.95 6.18 2.08
N MET A 171 11.35 6.58 0.96
CA MET A 171 11.76 7.80 0.24
C MET A 171 11.66 9.02 1.15
N PHE A 172 10.58 9.13 1.92
CA PHE A 172 10.42 10.20 2.91
C PHE A 172 11.54 10.16 3.95
N ASN A 173 11.85 9.00 4.53
CA ASN A 173 12.94 8.86 5.52
C ASN A 173 14.30 9.28 4.92
N MET A 174 14.60 8.86 3.68
CA MET A 174 15.86 9.15 3.01
C MET A 174 16.02 10.62 2.65
N PHE A 175 14.95 11.25 2.17
CA PHE A 175 15.03 12.60 1.64
C PHE A 175 14.70 13.68 2.68
N LEU A 176 13.87 13.37 3.69
CA LEU A 176 13.30 14.31 4.67
C LEU A 176 13.59 13.91 6.12
N GLU A 177 14.82 13.45 6.41
CA GLU A 177 15.21 12.98 7.76
C GLU A 177 14.89 13.99 8.88
N ALA A 178 14.96 15.29 8.59
CA ALA A 178 14.74 16.36 9.56
C ALA A 178 13.26 16.75 9.78
N ILE A 179 12.33 16.25 8.97
CA ILE A 179 10.90 16.59 9.08
C ILE A 179 10.18 15.46 9.79
N PRO A 180 9.35 15.74 10.83
CA PRO A 180 8.55 14.71 11.47
C PRO A 180 7.56 14.08 10.49
N LYS A 181 7.27 12.78 10.68
CA LYS A 181 6.31 12.04 9.83
C LYS A 181 4.87 12.55 9.97
N THR A 182 4.56 13.19 11.08
CA THR A 182 3.26 13.80 11.37
C THR A 182 3.23 15.22 10.79
N LEU A 183 2.58 15.35 9.63
CA LEU A 183 2.34 16.63 8.96
C LEU A 183 0.95 17.15 9.33
N ALA A 184 0.70 18.44 9.06
CA ALA A 184 -0.63 19.03 9.18
C ALA A 184 -1.68 18.27 8.33
N SER A 185 -2.93 18.26 8.81
CA SER A 185 -4.04 17.58 8.13
C SER A 185 -4.24 18.13 6.72
N GLY A 186 -4.14 17.27 5.71
CA GLY A 186 -4.31 17.64 4.30
C GLY A 186 -3.02 17.87 3.51
N VAL A 187 -1.85 17.83 4.16
CA VAL A 187 -0.56 17.83 3.44
C VAL A 187 -0.30 16.45 2.86
N SER A 188 -0.17 16.38 1.54
CA SER A 188 0.16 15.11 0.87
C SER A 188 1.68 14.86 0.96
N LYS A 189 2.06 13.67 1.45
CA LYS A 189 3.48 13.27 1.48
C LYS A 189 4.09 13.22 0.06
N ARG A 190 3.28 12.85 -0.94
CA ARG A 190 3.70 12.75 -2.35
C ARG A 190 4.09 14.10 -2.92
N ASP A 191 3.28 15.14 -2.70
CA ASP A 191 3.60 16.48 -3.22
C ASP A 191 4.80 17.09 -2.51
N LEU A 192 4.99 16.78 -1.23
CA LEU A 192 6.18 17.20 -0.49
C LEU A 192 7.46 16.58 -1.07
N ILE A 193 7.44 15.27 -1.34
CA ILE A 193 8.59 14.57 -1.95
C ILE A 193 8.89 15.13 -3.35
N LYS A 194 7.87 15.42 -4.17
CA LYS A 194 8.06 16.01 -5.50
C LYS A 194 8.72 17.39 -5.44
N ASN A 195 8.29 18.23 -4.51
CA ASN A 195 8.74 19.63 -4.39
C ASN A 195 9.88 19.81 -3.37
N ILE A 196 10.54 18.72 -2.99
CA ILE A 196 11.54 18.74 -1.94
C ILE A 196 12.78 19.59 -2.26
N ARG A 197 13.16 19.66 -3.54
CA ARG A 197 14.31 20.47 -3.97
C ARG A 197 14.06 21.95 -3.73
N ASP A 198 12.86 22.42 -4.02
CA ASP A 198 12.46 23.81 -3.82
C ASP A 198 12.39 24.14 -2.33
N LEU A 199 11.89 23.20 -1.52
CA LEU A 199 11.90 23.33 -0.07
C LEU A 199 13.33 23.51 0.49
N TYR A 200 14.27 22.66 0.07
CA TYR A 200 15.66 22.78 0.52
C TYR A 200 16.36 24.01 -0.05
N ALA A 201 16.05 24.44 -1.27
CA ALA A 201 16.60 25.67 -1.86
C ALA A 201 16.09 26.92 -1.15
N ALA A 202 14.83 26.92 -0.69
CA ALA A 202 14.23 28.02 0.06
C ALA A 202 14.68 28.09 1.53
N LYS A 203 15.49 27.13 2.01
CA LYS A 203 15.94 27.06 3.40
C LYS A 203 16.68 28.35 3.78
N GLY A 204 16.19 29.03 4.83
CA GLY A 204 16.75 30.28 5.34
C GLY A 204 16.14 31.56 4.75
N THR A 205 15.24 31.44 3.76
CA THR A 205 14.41 32.58 3.32
C THR A 205 13.22 32.79 4.26
N SER A 206 12.62 33.99 4.28
CA SER A 206 11.38 34.20 5.04
C SER A 206 10.29 33.25 4.57
N GLU A 207 10.10 33.13 3.25
CA GLU A 207 9.03 32.30 2.70
C GLU A 207 9.24 30.82 3.01
N GLY A 208 10.48 30.33 3.03
CA GLY A 208 10.79 28.96 3.46
C GLY A 208 10.39 28.70 4.91
N HIS A 209 10.64 29.65 5.82
CA HIS A 209 10.22 29.53 7.22
C HIS A 209 8.70 29.57 7.40
N LYS A 210 7.99 30.43 6.64
CA LYS A 210 6.52 30.46 6.65
C LYS A 210 5.94 29.14 6.16
N PHE A 211 6.44 28.65 5.02
CA PHE A 211 5.99 27.39 4.44
C PHE A 211 6.26 26.21 5.38
N PHE A 212 7.42 26.16 6.03
CA PHE A 212 7.75 25.13 7.01
C PHE A 212 6.79 25.11 8.21
N LEU A 213 6.43 26.28 8.75
CA LEU A 213 5.48 26.37 9.87
C LEU A 213 4.06 25.99 9.43
N ARG A 214 3.65 26.40 8.23
CA ARG A 214 2.39 25.97 7.62
C ARG A 214 2.33 24.45 7.43
N LEU A 215 3.43 23.85 6.98
CA LEU A 215 3.52 22.39 6.77
C LEU A 215 3.31 21.59 8.07
N LEU A 216 3.81 22.11 9.19
CA LEU A 216 3.76 21.42 10.49
C LEU A 216 2.48 21.68 11.26
N PHE A 217 2.00 22.93 11.26
CA PHE A 217 0.96 23.41 12.17
C PHE A 217 -0.31 23.89 11.48
N ASP A 218 -0.33 23.94 10.14
CA ASP A 218 -1.40 24.57 9.35
C ASP A 218 -1.63 26.05 9.69
N GLU A 219 -0.58 26.73 10.15
CA GLU A 219 -0.63 28.15 10.54
C GLU A 219 0.25 29.03 9.63
N GLU A 220 -0.27 30.20 9.26
CA GLU A 220 0.47 31.23 8.53
C GLU A 220 1.33 32.03 9.51
N ALA A 221 2.65 31.93 9.38
CA ALA A 221 3.60 32.60 10.26
C ALA A 221 3.99 34.00 9.76
N GLU A 222 4.07 34.97 10.68
CA GLU A 222 4.66 36.28 10.40
C GLU A 222 6.12 36.33 10.86
N ILE A 223 7.03 36.72 9.96
CA ILE A 223 8.46 36.81 10.25
C ILE A 223 8.86 38.27 10.38
N ILE A 224 9.18 38.63 11.62
CA ILE A 224 9.58 39.99 11.99
C ILE A 224 11.10 40.00 12.13
N TYR A 225 11.77 40.85 11.36
CA TYR A 225 13.22 41.04 11.47
C TYR A 225 13.54 42.12 12.50
N PRO A 226 14.25 41.80 13.61
CA PRO A 226 14.51 42.77 14.68
C PRO A 226 15.26 44.02 14.21
N ASN A 227 16.11 43.89 13.19
CA ASN A 227 16.88 44.99 12.61
C ASN A 227 16.01 46.14 12.05
N LYS A 228 14.74 45.89 11.73
CA LYS A 228 13.79 46.91 11.26
C LYS A 228 13.27 47.81 12.39
N PHE A 229 13.35 47.33 13.64
CA PHE A 229 12.83 48.01 14.83
C PHE A 229 13.94 48.58 15.72
N MET A 230 15.19 48.51 15.29
CA MET A 230 16.32 49.10 16.01
C MET A 230 16.40 50.61 15.75
N LEU A 231 16.57 51.39 16.82
CA LEU A 231 16.87 52.82 16.73
C LEU A 231 18.19 53.01 15.96
N ARG A 232 18.11 53.54 14.74
CA ARG A 232 19.30 53.97 14.00
C ARG A 232 19.69 55.38 14.42
N SER A 233 20.90 55.53 14.96
CA SER A 233 21.47 56.84 15.33
C SER A 233 21.77 57.74 14.11
N SER A 234 21.94 57.18 12.91
CA SER A 234 22.15 57.95 11.66
C SER A 234 21.71 57.17 10.40
N LYS A 235 21.14 57.87 9.41
CA LYS A 235 20.69 57.34 8.10
C LYS A 235 21.70 57.67 6.98
N GLY A 236 23.00 57.59 7.27
CA GLY A 236 24.04 57.74 6.24
C GLY A 236 24.09 56.53 5.32
N ASN A 237 23.64 56.67 4.08
CA ASN A 237 23.70 55.61 3.06
C ASN A 237 24.90 55.85 2.13
N TRP A 238 26.08 55.37 2.53
CA TRP A 238 27.31 55.46 1.74
C TRP A 238 27.46 54.21 0.86
N ASN A 239 26.66 54.11 -0.20
CA ASN A 239 26.80 53.04 -1.19
C ASN A 239 27.64 53.56 -2.36
N GLN A 240 28.80 52.94 -2.60
CA GLN A 240 29.54 53.16 -3.83
C GLN A 240 28.79 52.45 -4.98
N PRO A 241 28.51 53.10 -6.11
CA PRO A 241 27.85 52.45 -7.24
C PRO A 241 28.78 51.38 -7.81
N THR A 242 28.36 50.11 -7.72
CA THR A 242 29.04 49.00 -8.37
C THR A 242 28.80 49.06 -9.87
N ILE A 243 29.77 49.63 -10.60
CA ILE A 243 29.80 49.61 -12.06
C ILE A 243 30.57 48.38 -12.54
N MET A 244 29.88 47.42 -13.15
CA MET A 244 30.52 46.36 -13.93
C MET A 244 30.80 46.89 -15.34
N ARG A 245 32.07 47.05 -15.71
CA ARG A 245 32.49 47.23 -17.11
C ARG A 245 32.81 45.86 -17.67
N VAL A 246 32.08 45.44 -18.69
CA VAL A 246 32.40 44.27 -19.51
C VAL A 246 33.28 44.74 -20.67
N SER A 247 34.41 44.07 -20.88
CA SER A 247 35.31 44.24 -22.03
C SER A 247 35.04 43.19 -23.10
#